data_AF-A0A9E4IAX5-F1
#
_entry.id   AF-A0A9E4IAX5-F1
#
_cell.length_a   1.000
_cell.length_b   1.000
_cell.length_c   1.000
_cell.angle_alpha   90.00
_cell.angle_beta   90.00
_cell.angle_gamma   90.00
#
_symmetry.space_group_name_H-M   'P 1'
#
loop_
_entity.id
_entity.type
_entity.pdbx_description
1 polymer ?
#
loop_
_entity_poly.entity_id
_entity_poly.type
_entity_poly.pdbx_seq_one_letter_code
_entity_poly.pdbx_strand_id
1 'polypeptide(L)'
;MSDTIRTPARLAIVDRVSRLGPLFAKRTAEYDREARFPYENWGDLRDAGLLGIAVPVEAGGLGGDFVAYALASEELGRHCAATALTFNMHVATTLLVGEIADALDLTAAERGLLAERRARLWDGIATEQHIHSQPFSEGRAAGATGGYATRATPVEGGYRVTGRKIFASLAGASNYHNILCHTDGDPLVRLLGVPHDAHGLRIEGEWDPLGMRATDSRNLVMNDVFVPAENEWLPPGAFDQAATRWPYIFMTLSFTYLGLMRAIRDFTAEYLRESGRATNPIKQQGWAEMNLVYEQAQALCYRILGDVCVDPEPAKVHRAWASLVTTMEGAPAMATTAIRICGGRSMLRPSLIEQAYRDARCGAAMLPWSVEVCLERLGAAGLADPAEGASR
;
A
#
# COMPACT_ATOMS: atom_id res chain seq x y z
N MET A 1 -19.17 1.03 16.52
CA MET A 1 -18.19 0.84 15.43
C MET A 1 -16.99 1.78 15.52
N SER A 2 -17.17 3.09 15.80
CA SER A 2 -16.01 4.01 15.94
C SER A 2 -15.03 3.56 17.04
N ASP A 3 -15.53 3.17 18.22
CA ASP A 3 -14.67 2.86 19.38
C ASP A 3 -13.86 1.56 19.22
N THR A 4 -14.35 0.61 18.43
CA THR A 4 -13.64 -0.65 18.14
C THR A 4 -12.53 -0.47 17.11
N ILE A 5 -12.63 0.55 16.25
CA ILE A 5 -11.62 0.90 15.26
C ILE A 5 -10.57 1.83 15.89
N ARG A 6 -11.03 2.86 16.62
CA ARG A 6 -10.19 3.92 17.21
C ARG A 6 -9.86 3.64 18.67
N THR A 7 -9.22 2.51 18.93
CA THR A 7 -8.74 2.18 20.28
C THR A 7 -7.62 3.13 20.71
N PRO A 8 -7.40 3.35 22.02
CA PRO A 8 -6.31 4.21 22.50
C PRO A 8 -4.93 3.81 21.96
N ALA A 9 -4.65 2.52 21.83
CA ALA A 9 -3.38 2.01 21.30
C ALA A 9 -3.18 2.41 19.82
N ARG A 10 -4.20 2.22 18.98
CA ARG A 10 -4.16 2.63 17.57
C ARG A 10 -4.06 4.14 17.41
N LEU A 11 -4.81 4.90 18.22
CA LEU A 11 -4.75 6.35 18.22
C LEU A 11 -3.39 6.90 18.66
N ALA A 12 -2.69 6.21 19.57
CA ALA A 12 -1.33 6.59 19.96
C ALA A 12 -0.34 6.46 18.78
N ILE A 13 -0.51 5.46 17.91
CA ILE A 13 0.29 5.32 16.68
C ILE A 13 -0.05 6.44 15.70
N VAL A 14 -1.34 6.73 15.49
CA VAL A 14 -1.79 7.83 14.62
C VAL A 14 -1.27 9.19 15.13
N ASP A 15 -1.22 9.41 16.44
CA ASP A 15 -0.68 10.63 17.03
C ASP A 15 0.82 10.81 16.70
N ARG A 16 1.61 9.73 16.72
CA ARG A 16 3.01 9.77 16.28
C ARG A 16 3.14 10.23 14.83
N VAL A 17 2.31 9.69 13.93
CA VAL A 17 2.28 10.09 12.53
C VAL A 17 1.86 11.56 12.38
N SER A 18 0.80 11.97 13.07
CA SER A 18 0.24 13.33 13.03
C SER A 18 1.28 14.39 13.41
N ARG A 19 2.14 14.10 14.40
CA ARG A 19 3.24 15.00 14.81
C ARG A 19 4.28 15.23 13.70
N LEU A 20 4.49 14.26 12.80
CA LEU A 20 5.39 14.39 11.64
C LEU A 20 4.73 15.08 10.45
N GLY A 21 3.39 15.05 10.38
CA GLY A 21 2.60 15.57 9.27
C GLY A 21 3.01 16.96 8.77
N PRO A 22 3.14 17.97 9.64
CA PRO A 22 3.56 19.31 9.22
C PRO A 22 4.94 19.37 8.55
N LEU A 23 5.88 18.47 8.90
CA LEU A 23 7.18 18.39 8.22
C LEU A 23 7.02 17.81 6.82
N PHE A 24 6.23 16.75 6.69
CA PHE A 24 6.01 16.06 5.41
C PHE A 24 5.27 16.97 4.42
N ALA A 25 4.25 17.69 4.88
CA ALA A 25 3.50 18.66 4.08
C ALA A 25 4.39 19.79 3.55
N LYS A 26 5.43 20.20 4.29
CA LYS A 26 6.40 21.23 3.84
C LYS A 26 7.33 20.72 2.74
N ARG A 27 7.70 19.44 2.77
CA ARG A 27 8.68 18.85 1.84
C ARG A 27 8.05 18.25 0.58
N THR A 28 6.77 17.86 0.63
CA THR A 28 6.11 17.09 -0.45
C THR A 28 6.21 17.72 -1.84
N ALA A 29 6.11 19.06 -1.93
CA ALA A 29 6.15 19.77 -3.22
C ALA A 29 7.55 19.76 -3.86
N GLU A 30 8.62 19.68 -3.07
CA GLU A 30 9.98 19.55 -3.56
C GLU A 30 10.23 18.15 -4.12
N TYR A 31 9.87 17.12 -3.34
CA TYR A 31 10.00 15.72 -3.78
C TYR A 31 9.21 15.44 -5.06
N ASP A 32 7.99 15.97 -5.16
CA ASP A 32 7.19 15.87 -6.36
C ASP A 32 7.87 16.54 -7.55
N ARG A 33 8.32 17.80 -7.41
CA ARG A 33 8.98 18.54 -8.49
C ARG A 33 10.22 17.81 -9.01
N GLU A 34 11.02 17.25 -8.11
CA GLU A 34 12.31 16.64 -8.42
C GLU A 34 12.21 15.14 -8.75
N ALA A 35 11.02 14.53 -8.63
CA ALA A 35 10.83 13.08 -8.69
C ALA A 35 11.83 12.33 -7.77
N ARG A 36 12.07 12.90 -6.58
CA ARG A 36 13.07 12.43 -5.62
C ARG A 36 12.40 11.64 -4.51
N PHE A 37 12.98 10.49 -4.17
CA PHE A 37 12.54 9.70 -3.03
C PHE A 37 12.66 10.49 -1.71
N PRO A 38 11.65 10.46 -0.81
CA PRO A 38 11.59 11.30 0.39
C PRO A 38 12.42 10.72 1.55
N TYR A 39 13.73 10.62 1.38
CA TYR A 39 14.65 10.07 2.38
C TYR A 39 14.52 10.74 3.75
N GLU A 40 14.32 12.06 3.79
CA GLU A 40 14.18 12.80 5.04
C GLU A 40 12.87 12.44 5.77
N ASN A 41 11.78 12.15 5.04
CA ASN A 41 10.55 11.67 5.68
C ASN A 41 10.74 10.26 6.24
N TRP A 42 11.46 9.39 5.52
CA TRP A 42 11.79 8.05 6.01
C TRP A 42 12.72 8.07 7.22
N GLY A 43 13.65 9.03 7.29
CA GLY A 43 14.44 9.31 8.47
C GLY A 43 13.56 9.67 9.67
N ASP A 44 12.60 10.59 9.49
CA ASP A 44 11.67 10.97 10.57
C ASP A 44 10.77 9.80 11.01
N LEU A 45 10.29 8.97 10.06
CA LEU A 45 9.51 7.76 10.38
C LEU A 45 10.32 6.77 11.22
N ARG A 46 11.59 6.60 10.88
CA ARG A 46 12.53 5.74 11.59
C ARG A 46 12.79 6.24 13.00
N ASP A 47 13.07 7.53 13.18
CA ASP A 47 13.30 8.14 14.50
C ASP A 47 12.06 8.07 15.40
N ALA A 48 10.86 8.07 14.81
CA ALA A 48 9.59 7.88 15.52
C ALA A 48 9.23 6.41 15.82
N GLY A 49 10.05 5.45 15.35
CA GLY A 49 9.82 4.01 15.47
C GLY A 49 8.68 3.47 14.57
N LEU A 50 8.27 4.23 13.56
CA LEU A 50 7.12 3.88 12.71
C LEU A 50 7.46 2.81 11.66
N LEU A 51 8.74 2.56 11.35
CA LEU A 51 9.13 1.42 10.50
C LEU A 51 8.69 0.09 11.14
N GLY A 52 8.82 -0.04 12.46
CA GLY A 52 8.35 -1.19 13.22
C GLY A 52 6.85 -1.19 13.57
N ILE A 53 5.99 -0.47 12.82
CA ILE A 53 4.57 -0.29 13.20
C ILE A 53 3.84 -1.62 13.44
N ALA A 54 4.01 -2.62 12.56
CA ALA A 54 3.37 -3.94 12.67
C ALA A 54 4.33 -5.05 13.14
N VAL A 55 5.46 -4.64 13.74
CA VAL A 55 6.36 -5.55 14.45
C VAL A 55 5.87 -5.67 15.90
N PRO A 56 5.82 -6.87 16.51
CA PRO A 56 5.41 -7.04 17.91
C PRO A 56 6.25 -6.21 18.88
N VAL A 57 5.66 -5.82 20.02
CA VAL A 57 6.34 -4.97 21.02
C VAL A 57 7.54 -5.69 21.62
N GLU A 58 7.39 -6.99 21.88
CA GLU A 58 8.45 -7.87 22.37
C GLU A 58 9.62 -8.04 21.39
N ALA A 59 9.40 -7.75 20.11
CA ALA A 59 10.41 -7.74 19.06
C ALA A 59 10.91 -6.31 18.73
N GLY A 60 10.58 -5.31 19.56
CA GLY A 60 11.04 -3.93 19.42
C GLY A 60 10.15 -3.02 18.55
N GLY A 61 8.97 -3.50 18.13
CA GLY A 61 8.02 -2.73 17.33
C GLY A 61 6.92 -2.01 18.12
N LEU A 62 5.87 -1.57 17.42
CA LEU A 62 4.71 -0.89 18.02
C LEU A 62 3.48 -1.79 18.20
N GLY A 63 3.51 -3.04 17.71
CA GLY A 63 2.41 -4.00 17.83
C GLY A 63 1.11 -3.58 17.16
N GLY A 64 1.18 -2.75 16.12
CA GLY A 64 0.03 -2.31 15.33
C GLY A 64 -0.51 -3.42 14.44
N ASP A 65 -1.83 -3.58 14.44
CA ASP A 65 -2.54 -4.46 13.51
C ASP A 65 -2.85 -3.77 12.17
N PHE A 66 -3.50 -4.49 11.25
CA PHE A 66 -3.94 -3.98 9.96
C PHE A 66 -4.75 -2.68 10.08
N VAL A 67 -5.58 -2.54 11.12
CA VAL A 67 -6.38 -1.35 11.37
C VAL A 67 -5.51 -0.19 11.84
N ALA A 68 -4.53 -0.43 12.72
CA ALA A 68 -3.54 0.56 13.12
C ALA A 68 -2.78 1.09 11.90
N TYR A 69 -2.32 0.19 11.03
CA TYR A 69 -1.67 0.52 9.77
C TYR A 69 -2.58 1.36 8.87
N ALA A 70 -3.85 0.95 8.69
CA ALA A 70 -4.80 1.67 7.84
C ALA A 70 -5.00 3.12 8.31
N LEU A 71 -5.19 3.34 9.61
CA LEU A 71 -5.35 4.66 10.19
C LEU A 71 -4.06 5.50 10.07
N ALA A 72 -2.90 4.89 10.28
CA ALA A 72 -1.60 5.54 10.10
C ALA A 72 -1.36 5.93 8.63
N SER A 73 -1.73 5.06 7.68
CA SER A 73 -1.63 5.32 6.24
C SER A 73 -2.57 6.43 5.79
N GLU A 74 -3.78 6.51 6.34
CA GLU A 74 -4.71 7.64 6.11
C GLU A 74 -4.13 8.95 6.64
N GLU A 75 -3.48 8.93 7.81
CA GLU A 75 -2.79 10.10 8.36
C GLU A 75 -1.59 10.53 7.53
N LEU A 76 -0.73 9.60 7.13
CA LEU A 76 0.39 9.91 6.23
C LEU A 76 -0.10 10.47 4.89
N GLY A 77 -1.13 9.86 4.30
CA GLY A 77 -1.67 10.26 3.00
C GLY A 77 -2.21 11.69 2.98
N ARG A 78 -2.68 12.18 4.14
CA ARG A 78 -3.13 13.57 4.32
C ARG A 78 -1.99 14.58 4.17
N HIS A 79 -0.77 14.21 4.53
CA HIS A 79 0.39 15.12 4.56
C HIS A 79 1.36 14.90 3.41
N CYS A 80 1.59 13.65 2.99
CA CYS A 80 2.39 13.29 1.83
C CYS A 80 2.00 11.91 1.29
N ALA A 81 1.20 11.88 0.22
CA ALA A 81 0.68 10.64 -0.36
C ALA A 81 1.77 9.68 -0.86
N ALA A 82 2.85 10.19 -1.45
CA ALA A 82 3.97 9.35 -1.88
C ALA A 82 4.74 8.69 -0.71
N THR A 83 4.86 9.39 0.43
CA THR A 83 5.42 8.80 1.66
C THR A 83 4.50 7.71 2.19
N ALA A 84 3.19 7.95 2.24
CA ALA A 84 2.21 6.96 2.67
C ALA A 84 2.22 5.70 1.78
N LEU A 85 2.28 5.89 0.46
CA LEU A 85 2.34 4.80 -0.52
C LEU A 85 3.60 3.96 -0.37
N THR A 86 4.75 4.59 -0.20
CA THR A 86 6.00 3.84 -0.01
C THR A 86 6.04 3.18 1.36
N PHE A 87 5.53 3.83 2.40
CA PHE A 87 5.40 3.25 3.74
C PHE A 87 4.52 1.99 3.73
N ASN A 88 3.43 1.98 2.94
CA ASN A 88 2.64 0.78 2.70
C ASN A 88 3.49 -0.41 2.23
N MET A 89 4.38 -0.22 1.25
CA MET A 89 5.19 -1.32 0.69
C MET A 89 6.06 -1.99 1.74
N HIS A 90 6.57 -1.22 2.70
CA HIS A 90 7.33 -1.75 3.83
C HIS A 90 6.44 -2.48 4.83
N VAL A 91 5.35 -1.84 5.27
CA VAL A 91 4.49 -2.39 6.32
C VAL A 91 3.71 -3.62 5.85
N ALA A 92 3.33 -3.69 4.57
CA ALA A 92 2.64 -4.85 4.01
C ALA A 92 3.44 -6.15 4.19
N THR A 93 4.77 -6.08 4.16
CA THR A 93 5.63 -7.23 4.47
C THR A 93 5.47 -7.66 5.93
N THR A 94 5.53 -6.72 6.88
CA THR A 94 5.39 -7.02 8.31
C THR A 94 4.00 -7.55 8.67
N LEU A 95 2.95 -7.04 8.02
CA LEU A 95 1.58 -7.57 8.16
C LEU A 95 1.47 -8.99 7.60
N LEU A 96 2.08 -9.26 6.43
CA LEU A 96 2.09 -10.58 5.79
C LEU A 96 2.72 -11.64 6.68
N VAL A 97 3.90 -11.38 7.26
CA VAL A 97 4.62 -12.37 8.11
C VAL A 97 4.14 -12.39 9.57
N GLY A 98 3.38 -11.39 9.98
CA GLY A 98 2.78 -11.25 11.32
C GLY A 98 1.31 -11.66 11.34
N GLU A 99 0.43 -10.69 11.63
CA GLU A 99 -1.02 -10.88 11.83
C GLU A 99 -1.67 -11.78 10.77
N ILE A 100 -1.32 -11.59 9.50
CA ILE A 100 -1.93 -12.36 8.40
C ILE A 100 -1.47 -13.81 8.45
N ALA A 101 -0.16 -14.07 8.52
CA ALA A 101 0.38 -15.43 8.57
C ALA A 101 -0.06 -16.20 9.83
N ASP A 102 -0.22 -15.51 10.97
CA ASP A 102 -0.70 -16.13 12.21
C ASP A 102 -2.09 -16.74 12.05
N ALA A 103 -2.94 -16.15 11.20
CA ALA A 103 -4.30 -16.58 10.94
C ALA A 103 -4.44 -17.68 9.85
N LEU A 104 -3.36 -18.06 9.16
CA LEU A 104 -3.40 -19.07 8.10
C LEU A 104 -3.35 -20.49 8.67
N ASP A 105 -3.80 -21.47 7.88
CA ASP A 105 -3.67 -22.89 8.22
C ASP A 105 -2.25 -23.38 7.86
N LEU A 106 -1.33 -23.12 8.78
CA LEU A 106 0.04 -23.61 8.74
C LEU A 106 0.20 -24.81 9.69
N THR A 107 0.88 -25.84 9.21
CA THR A 107 1.35 -26.98 10.01
C THR A 107 2.32 -26.52 11.11
N ALA A 108 2.55 -27.37 12.12
CA ALA A 108 3.51 -27.05 13.18
C ALA A 108 4.93 -26.79 12.65
N ALA A 109 5.34 -27.53 11.61
CA ALA A 109 6.64 -27.33 10.97
C ALA A 109 6.72 -25.98 10.24
N GLU A 110 5.69 -25.61 9.48
CA GLU A 110 5.62 -24.32 8.78
C GLU A 110 5.58 -23.14 9.76
N ARG A 111 4.87 -23.29 10.89
CA ARG A 111 4.87 -22.27 11.95
C ARG A 111 6.24 -22.10 12.60
N GLY A 112 6.97 -23.20 12.83
CA GLY A 112 8.34 -23.15 13.34
C GLY A 112 9.27 -22.42 12.36
N LEU A 113 9.20 -22.75 11.07
CA LEU A 113 9.98 -22.11 10.02
C LEU A 113 9.65 -20.62 9.88
N LEU A 114 8.36 -20.26 9.89
CA LEU A 114 7.89 -18.89 9.88
C LEU A 114 8.43 -18.11 11.09
N ALA A 115 8.37 -18.70 12.29
CA ALA A 115 8.82 -18.04 13.51
C ALA A 115 10.32 -17.66 13.44
N GLU A 116 11.17 -18.55 12.94
CA GLU A 116 12.60 -18.28 12.73
C GLU A 116 12.82 -17.13 11.73
N ARG A 117 12.19 -17.21 10.55
CA ARG A 117 12.37 -16.24 9.46
C ARG A 117 11.83 -14.85 9.82
N ARG A 118 10.63 -14.76 10.41
CA ARG A 118 10.05 -13.48 10.79
C ARG A 118 10.77 -12.84 11.96
N ALA A 119 11.34 -13.62 12.88
CA ALA A 119 12.16 -13.06 13.97
C ALA A 119 13.38 -12.31 13.42
N ARG A 120 14.06 -12.87 12.42
CA ARG A 120 15.17 -12.19 11.73
C ARG A 120 14.72 -10.94 10.98
N LEU A 121 13.58 -11.01 10.29
CA LEU A 121 13.01 -9.84 9.61
C LEU A 121 12.69 -8.73 10.61
N TRP A 122 12.03 -9.05 11.72
CA TRP A 122 11.68 -8.10 12.77
C TRP A 122 12.92 -7.51 13.46
N ASP A 123 13.92 -8.33 13.77
CA ASP A 123 15.19 -7.87 14.31
C ASP A 123 15.86 -6.88 13.36
N GLY A 124 15.97 -7.21 12.07
CA GLY A 124 16.51 -6.29 11.07
C GLY A 124 15.75 -4.95 10.97
N ILE A 125 14.44 -4.94 11.15
CA ILE A 125 13.65 -3.69 11.20
C ILE A 125 13.87 -2.94 12.51
N ALA A 126 13.93 -3.65 13.64
CA ALA A 126 14.01 -3.03 14.97
C ALA A 126 15.41 -2.51 15.31
N THR A 127 16.47 -3.21 14.89
CA THR A 127 17.86 -2.92 15.27
C THR A 127 18.64 -2.26 14.13
N GLU A 128 18.54 -2.81 12.92
CA GLU A 128 19.27 -2.32 11.73
C GLU A 128 18.44 -1.33 10.91
N GLN A 129 17.17 -1.12 11.27
CA GLN A 129 16.24 -0.20 10.62
C GLN A 129 16.06 -0.50 9.12
N HIS A 130 16.08 -1.79 8.77
CA HIS A 130 15.91 -2.27 7.40
C HIS A 130 14.57 -1.83 6.79
N ILE A 131 14.65 -1.33 5.56
CA ILE A 131 13.52 -0.97 4.72
C ILE A 131 13.22 -2.13 3.77
N HIS A 132 11.95 -2.45 3.63
CA HIS A 132 11.46 -3.50 2.75
C HIS A 132 10.59 -2.91 1.65
N SER A 133 10.68 -3.46 0.45
CA SER A 133 9.77 -3.15 -0.66
C SER A 133 9.04 -4.41 -1.12
N GLN A 134 7.94 -4.24 -1.86
CA GLN A 134 7.08 -5.34 -2.29
C GLN A 134 6.82 -5.34 -3.81
N PRO A 135 7.85 -5.54 -4.65
CA PRO A 135 7.70 -5.52 -6.10
C PRO A 135 7.13 -6.84 -6.64
N PHE A 136 5.83 -6.89 -6.86
CA PHE A 136 5.14 -8.09 -7.35
C PHE A 136 4.97 -8.09 -8.88
N SER A 137 4.69 -6.94 -9.48
CA SER A 137 4.34 -6.78 -10.90
C SER A 137 5.50 -7.07 -11.86
N GLU A 138 5.20 -7.65 -13.02
CA GLU A 138 6.21 -8.08 -14.02
C GLU A 138 5.99 -7.53 -15.44
N GLY A 139 4.92 -6.75 -15.67
CA GLY A 139 4.63 -6.19 -17.01
C GLY A 139 4.19 -7.21 -18.04
N ARG A 140 3.40 -8.21 -17.61
CA ARG A 140 2.84 -9.24 -18.48
C ARG A 140 1.82 -8.64 -19.46
N ALA A 141 1.47 -9.40 -20.50
CA ALA A 141 0.50 -9.00 -21.51
C ALA A 141 -0.83 -8.56 -20.87
N ALA A 142 -1.49 -7.57 -21.49
CA ALA A 142 -2.78 -7.06 -21.04
C ALA A 142 -3.79 -8.21 -20.86
N GLY A 143 -4.42 -8.29 -19.68
CA GLY A 143 -5.38 -9.34 -19.32
C GLY A 143 -4.80 -10.57 -18.60
N ALA A 144 -3.48 -10.69 -18.45
CA ALA A 144 -2.88 -11.75 -17.64
C ALA A 144 -3.02 -11.42 -16.14
N THR A 145 -3.95 -12.08 -15.45
CA THR A 145 -4.26 -11.85 -14.03
C THR A 145 -3.60 -12.84 -13.07
N GLY A 146 -2.81 -13.80 -13.57
CA GLY A 146 -2.24 -14.89 -12.76
C GLY A 146 -0.83 -15.34 -13.15
N GLY A 147 -0.11 -15.87 -12.15
CA GLY A 147 1.21 -16.47 -12.25
C GLY A 147 2.38 -15.47 -12.29
N TYR A 148 3.58 -15.97 -11.96
CA TYR A 148 4.83 -15.22 -11.98
C TYR A 148 5.81 -15.84 -12.99
N ALA A 149 6.47 -15.01 -13.79
CA ALA A 149 7.53 -15.38 -14.71
C ALA A 149 8.91 -15.39 -14.04
N THR A 150 9.08 -14.64 -12.95
CA THR A 150 10.30 -14.69 -12.14
C THR A 150 10.47 -16.08 -11.55
N ARG A 151 11.64 -16.68 -11.78
CA ARG A 151 11.97 -18.04 -11.34
C ARG A 151 13.03 -18.03 -10.25
N ALA A 152 12.89 -18.94 -9.30
CA ALA A 152 13.87 -19.24 -8.27
C ALA A 152 14.27 -20.71 -8.36
N THR A 153 15.51 -20.98 -8.78
CA THR A 153 16.09 -22.32 -8.84
C THR A 153 16.77 -22.64 -7.50
N PRO A 154 16.36 -23.70 -6.78
CA PRO A 154 17.01 -24.10 -5.54
C PRO A 154 18.48 -24.46 -5.77
N VAL A 155 19.33 -23.98 -4.89
CA VAL A 155 20.77 -24.29 -4.83
C VAL A 155 21.17 -24.52 -3.38
N GLU A 156 22.41 -24.94 -3.13
CA GLU A 156 22.92 -25.03 -1.77
C GLU A 156 22.82 -23.67 -1.06
N GLY A 157 22.20 -23.66 0.13
CA GLY A 157 22.03 -22.47 0.97
C GLY A 157 20.95 -21.48 0.52
N GLY A 158 20.22 -21.71 -0.58
CA GLY A 158 19.20 -20.77 -1.03
C GLY A 158 18.71 -20.97 -2.47
N TYR A 159 18.59 -19.86 -3.20
CA TYR A 159 18.02 -19.81 -4.53
C TYR A 159 18.86 -18.98 -5.49
N ARG A 160 18.83 -19.35 -6.78
CA ARG A 160 19.22 -18.49 -7.89
C ARG A 160 17.99 -17.92 -8.56
N VAL A 161 17.86 -16.60 -8.53
CA VAL A 161 16.68 -15.87 -8.98
C VAL A 161 16.96 -15.16 -10.30
N THR A 162 16.12 -15.42 -11.29
CA THR A 162 16.13 -14.71 -12.57
C THR A 162 14.74 -14.22 -12.92
N GLY A 163 14.62 -12.94 -13.26
CA GLY A 163 13.35 -12.33 -13.63
C GLY A 163 13.40 -10.81 -13.72
N ARG A 164 12.22 -10.22 -13.89
CA ARG A 164 12.05 -8.78 -13.97
C ARG A 164 10.82 -8.36 -13.17
N LYS A 165 10.99 -7.38 -12.30
CA LYS A 165 9.88 -6.65 -11.68
C LYS A 165 9.77 -5.25 -12.23
N ILE A 166 8.55 -4.75 -12.35
CA ILE A 166 8.26 -3.39 -12.79
C ILE A 166 7.55 -2.62 -11.68
N PHE A 167 7.67 -1.29 -11.71
CA PHE A 167 7.06 -0.41 -10.72
C PHE A 167 7.44 -0.76 -9.27
N ALA A 168 8.71 -1.08 -9.04
CA ALA A 168 9.23 -1.46 -7.74
C ALA A 168 9.44 -0.20 -6.87
N SER A 169 8.37 0.33 -6.27
CA SER A 169 8.46 1.44 -5.31
C SER A 169 9.52 1.16 -4.23
N LEU A 170 10.29 2.18 -3.84
CA LEU A 170 11.50 2.07 -3.02
C LEU A 170 12.66 1.36 -3.72
N ALA A 171 12.73 1.38 -5.05
CA ALA A 171 13.77 0.68 -5.81
C ALA A 171 15.17 1.03 -5.30
N GLY A 172 15.48 2.31 -5.17
CA GLY A 172 16.77 2.80 -4.70
C GLY A 172 16.96 2.89 -3.19
N ALA A 173 15.91 2.64 -2.40
CA ALA A 173 15.89 2.99 -0.97
C ALA A 173 15.65 1.80 -0.03
N SER A 174 15.21 0.64 -0.54
CA SER A 174 14.96 -0.54 0.29
C SER A 174 16.23 -1.39 0.46
N ASN A 175 16.38 -2.03 1.62
CA ASN A 175 17.43 -3.02 1.89
C ASN A 175 17.08 -4.39 1.31
N TYR A 176 15.77 -4.73 1.26
CA TYR A 176 15.27 -5.97 0.68
C TYR A 176 14.10 -5.71 -0.28
N HIS A 177 14.14 -6.36 -1.42
CA HIS A 177 13.06 -6.42 -2.40
C HIS A 177 12.30 -7.74 -2.26
N ASN A 178 11.11 -7.69 -1.67
CA ASN A 178 10.30 -8.89 -1.41
C ASN A 178 9.48 -9.23 -2.66
N ILE A 179 10.01 -10.14 -3.47
CA ILE A 179 9.44 -10.56 -4.75
C ILE A 179 8.57 -11.80 -4.59
N LEU A 180 7.60 -11.96 -5.50
CA LEU A 180 6.93 -13.22 -5.74
C LEU A 180 7.55 -13.95 -6.92
N CYS A 181 7.79 -15.24 -6.78
CA CYS A 181 8.39 -16.09 -7.81
C CYS A 181 7.93 -17.54 -7.65
N HIS A 182 8.19 -18.34 -8.68
CA HIS A 182 7.95 -19.78 -8.66
C HIS A 182 9.29 -20.54 -8.73
N THR A 183 9.26 -21.78 -8.25
CA THR A 183 10.32 -22.77 -8.50
C THR A 183 9.84 -23.76 -9.56
N ASP A 184 10.74 -24.23 -10.42
CA ASP A 184 10.36 -25.18 -11.47
C ASP A 184 9.81 -26.48 -10.88
N GLY A 185 8.65 -26.93 -11.39
CA GLY A 185 7.94 -28.11 -10.88
C GLY A 185 7.15 -27.89 -9.59
N ASP A 186 7.19 -26.68 -9.01
CA ASP A 186 6.45 -26.32 -7.80
C ASP A 186 5.40 -25.24 -8.13
N PRO A 187 4.10 -25.52 -7.99
CA PRO A 187 3.05 -24.55 -8.28
C PRO A 187 2.92 -23.47 -7.20
N LEU A 188 3.55 -23.65 -6.03
CA LEU A 188 3.41 -22.74 -4.89
C LEU A 188 4.20 -21.45 -5.10
N VAL A 189 3.59 -20.33 -4.71
CA VAL A 189 4.22 -19.02 -4.79
C VAL A 189 5.15 -18.83 -3.60
N ARG A 190 6.37 -18.35 -3.87
CA ARG A 190 7.38 -18.02 -2.87
C ARG A 190 7.52 -16.51 -2.70
N LEU A 191 7.67 -16.05 -1.45
CA LEU A 191 8.00 -14.67 -1.11
C LEU A 191 9.47 -14.58 -0.71
N LEU A 192 10.32 -14.08 -1.61
CA LEU A 192 11.78 -14.00 -1.41
C LEU A 192 12.22 -12.55 -1.22
N GLY A 193 12.97 -12.28 -0.16
CA GLY A 193 13.67 -11.01 0.08
C GLY A 193 15.02 -10.97 -0.63
N VAL A 194 15.05 -10.38 -1.82
CA VAL A 194 16.29 -10.16 -2.57
C VAL A 194 17.06 -9.00 -1.92
N PRO A 195 18.30 -9.20 -1.42
CA PRO A 195 19.10 -8.11 -0.88
C PRO A 195 19.38 -7.05 -1.96
N HIS A 196 19.31 -5.78 -1.58
CA HIS A 196 19.49 -4.64 -2.49
C HIS A 196 20.86 -4.62 -3.18
N ASP A 197 21.90 -5.06 -2.48
CA ASP A 197 23.29 -5.10 -2.95
C ASP A 197 23.67 -6.45 -3.57
N ALA A 198 22.72 -7.37 -3.73
CA ALA A 198 22.99 -8.69 -4.25
C ALA A 198 23.55 -8.64 -5.69
N HIS A 199 24.66 -9.35 -5.91
CA HIS A 199 25.26 -9.45 -7.23
C HIS A 199 24.26 -10.02 -8.25
N GLY A 200 24.13 -9.34 -9.39
CA GLY A 200 23.19 -9.69 -10.46
C GLY A 200 21.85 -8.95 -10.41
N LEU A 201 21.56 -8.23 -9.32
CA LEU A 201 20.43 -7.30 -9.25
C LEU A 201 20.83 -5.97 -9.89
N ARG A 202 19.94 -5.43 -10.72
CA ARG A 202 20.08 -4.10 -11.32
C ARG A 202 18.76 -3.34 -11.26
N ILE A 203 18.81 -2.11 -10.76
CA ILE A 203 17.71 -1.15 -10.87
C ILE A 203 17.80 -0.48 -12.24
N GLU A 204 16.72 -0.49 -13.00
CA GLU A 204 16.67 -0.02 -14.39
C GLU A 204 15.55 0.98 -14.64
N GLY A 205 15.88 2.01 -15.42
CA GLY A 205 14.94 2.98 -15.97
C GLY A 205 14.95 4.30 -15.22
N GLU A 206 14.42 5.33 -15.88
CA GLU A 206 14.12 6.63 -15.28
C GLU A 206 12.76 6.60 -14.58
N TRP A 207 12.57 7.45 -13.58
CA TRP A 207 11.30 7.60 -12.88
C TRP A 207 10.80 9.04 -12.97
N ASP A 208 9.84 9.28 -13.86
CA ASP A 208 9.22 10.60 -14.06
C ASP A 208 7.72 10.46 -14.42
N PRO A 209 6.88 9.94 -13.49
CA PRO A 209 5.46 9.69 -13.78
C PRO A 209 4.61 10.97 -13.68
N LEU A 210 3.32 10.85 -14.03
CA LEU A 210 2.33 11.90 -13.84
C LEU A 210 2.24 12.36 -12.38
N GLY A 211 2.02 11.41 -11.46
CA GLY A 211 1.85 11.62 -10.03
C GLY A 211 2.53 10.51 -9.24
N MET A 212 2.49 10.59 -7.90
CA MET A 212 3.26 9.74 -6.99
C MET A 212 4.76 9.78 -7.34
N ARG A 213 5.25 10.94 -7.76
CA ARG A 213 6.59 11.10 -8.36
C ARG A 213 7.73 10.77 -7.40
N ALA A 214 7.49 10.88 -6.10
CA ALA A 214 8.47 10.61 -5.06
C ALA A 214 8.55 9.14 -4.62
N THR A 215 7.89 8.19 -5.31
CA THR A 215 7.89 6.77 -4.87
C THR A 215 9.13 5.98 -5.29
N ASP A 216 9.93 6.49 -6.22
CA ASP A 216 11.04 5.77 -6.87
C ASP A 216 10.66 4.34 -7.29
N SER A 217 9.74 4.23 -8.26
CA SER A 217 9.18 2.94 -8.71
C SER A 217 9.80 2.46 -10.02
N ARG A 218 11.14 2.36 -10.05
CA ARG A 218 11.89 1.84 -11.20
C ARG A 218 11.74 0.33 -11.36
N ASN A 219 12.34 -0.24 -12.41
CA ASN A 219 12.32 -1.67 -12.65
C ASN A 219 13.45 -2.38 -11.90
N LEU A 220 13.25 -3.64 -11.53
CA LEU A 220 14.28 -4.52 -11.03
C LEU A 220 14.54 -5.61 -12.07
N VAL A 221 15.81 -5.80 -12.42
CA VAL A 221 16.27 -6.90 -13.26
C VAL A 221 17.17 -7.80 -12.43
N MET A 222 16.79 -9.06 -12.31
CA MET A 222 17.55 -10.07 -11.59
C MET A 222 18.09 -11.06 -12.60
N ASN A 223 19.41 -11.19 -12.68
CA ASN A 223 20.10 -12.16 -13.50
C ASN A 223 20.96 -13.06 -12.63
N ASP A 224 20.49 -14.29 -12.37
CA ASP A 224 21.17 -15.29 -11.54
C ASP A 224 21.54 -14.80 -10.12
N VAL A 225 20.65 -14.03 -9.51
CA VAL A 225 20.84 -13.44 -8.18
C VAL A 225 20.76 -14.52 -7.10
N PHE A 226 21.77 -14.62 -6.25
CA PHE A 226 21.71 -15.51 -5.10
C PHE A 226 20.85 -14.89 -3.99
N VAL A 227 19.86 -15.65 -3.51
CA VAL A 227 19.02 -15.30 -2.35
C VAL A 227 19.15 -16.39 -1.30
N PRO A 228 19.63 -16.07 -0.08
CA PRO A 228 19.75 -17.05 1.01
C PRO A 228 18.40 -17.66 1.42
N ALA A 229 18.39 -18.93 1.85
CA ALA A 229 17.16 -19.66 2.20
C ALA A 229 16.39 -19.03 3.38
N GLU A 230 17.10 -18.37 4.29
CA GLU A 230 16.54 -17.57 5.38
C GLU A 230 15.73 -16.34 4.91
N ASN A 231 15.93 -15.86 3.68
CA ASN A 231 15.23 -14.70 3.13
C ASN A 231 13.92 -15.08 2.43
N GLU A 232 13.52 -16.35 2.47
CA GLU A 232 12.17 -16.75 2.08
C GLU A 232 11.22 -16.48 3.26
N TRP A 233 10.58 -15.33 3.29
CA TRP A 233 9.90 -14.83 4.50
C TRP A 233 8.65 -15.62 4.92
N LEU A 234 8.02 -16.30 3.97
CA LEU A 234 6.84 -17.12 4.20
C LEU A 234 7.15 -18.57 3.81
N PRO A 235 6.63 -19.57 4.52
CA PRO A 235 6.64 -20.95 4.03
C PRO A 235 6.00 -21.05 2.64
N PRO A 236 6.43 -21.98 1.77
CA PRO A 236 5.84 -22.17 0.44
C PRO A 236 4.33 -22.32 0.51
N GLY A 237 3.58 -21.61 -0.33
CA GLY A 237 2.12 -21.67 -0.36
C GLY A 237 1.41 -20.81 0.69
N ALA A 238 2.10 -20.27 1.69
CA ALA A 238 1.48 -19.37 2.66
C ALA A 238 1.05 -18.04 2.02
N PHE A 239 1.75 -17.56 0.98
CA PHE A 239 1.28 -16.41 0.21
C PHE A 239 -0.01 -16.73 -0.56
N ASP A 240 -0.14 -17.91 -1.15
CA ASP A 240 -1.37 -18.35 -1.83
C ASP A 240 -2.56 -18.39 -0.86
N GLN A 241 -2.34 -18.90 0.36
CA GLN A 241 -3.32 -18.84 1.44
C GLN A 241 -3.65 -17.39 1.82
N ALA A 242 -2.66 -16.52 2.02
CA ALA A 242 -2.91 -15.11 2.36
C ALA A 242 -3.73 -14.39 1.29
N ALA A 243 -3.40 -14.58 0.01
CA ALA A 243 -4.08 -13.96 -1.12
C ALA A 243 -5.56 -14.37 -1.24
N THR A 244 -5.91 -15.58 -0.80
CA THR A 244 -7.27 -16.13 -0.91
C THR A 244 -8.07 -15.93 0.37
N ARG A 245 -7.47 -16.20 1.52
CA ARG A 245 -8.13 -16.23 2.84
C ARG A 245 -8.08 -14.90 3.57
N TRP A 246 -7.13 -14.03 3.24
CA TRP A 246 -7.01 -12.68 3.81
C TRP A 246 -7.00 -11.60 2.71
N PRO A 247 -8.09 -11.47 1.92
CA PRO A 247 -8.11 -10.62 0.73
C PRO A 247 -7.91 -9.12 1.00
N TYR A 248 -8.10 -8.67 2.24
CA TYR A 248 -7.91 -7.28 2.67
C TYR A 248 -6.47 -6.77 2.48
N ILE A 249 -5.46 -7.66 2.38
CA ILE A 249 -4.07 -7.26 2.09
C ILE A 249 -3.95 -6.43 0.79
N PHE A 250 -4.84 -6.68 -0.18
CA PHE A 250 -4.86 -5.96 -1.45
C PHE A 250 -5.54 -4.60 -1.40
N MET A 251 -6.16 -4.25 -0.26
CA MET A 251 -6.75 -2.91 -0.05
C MET A 251 -5.79 -1.90 0.54
N THR A 252 -4.60 -2.33 1.00
CA THR A 252 -3.75 -1.51 1.88
C THR A 252 -3.42 -0.12 1.30
N LEU A 253 -3.26 -0.01 -0.02
CA LEU A 253 -3.04 1.28 -0.69
C LEU A 253 -4.24 2.24 -0.64
N SER A 254 -5.48 1.75 -0.54
CA SER A 254 -6.69 2.60 -0.55
C SER A 254 -6.70 3.62 0.59
N PHE A 255 -6.14 3.29 1.75
CA PHE A 255 -6.08 4.19 2.90
C PHE A 255 -5.20 5.41 2.65
N THR A 256 -4.13 5.27 1.84
CA THR A 256 -3.32 6.40 1.38
C THR A 256 -4.16 7.40 0.59
N TYR A 257 -5.00 6.90 -0.33
CA TYR A 257 -5.87 7.74 -1.15
C TYR A 257 -7.01 8.36 -0.35
N LEU A 258 -7.54 7.66 0.66
CA LEU A 258 -8.47 8.27 1.62
C LEU A 258 -7.81 9.45 2.37
N GLY A 259 -6.55 9.29 2.77
CA GLY A 259 -5.73 10.37 3.32
C GLY A 259 -5.57 11.54 2.34
N LEU A 260 -5.25 11.25 1.07
CA LEU A 260 -5.13 12.26 0.01
C LEU A 260 -6.44 13.03 -0.19
N MET A 261 -7.59 12.35 -0.17
CA MET A 261 -8.91 12.99 -0.23
C MET A 261 -9.10 13.97 0.93
N ARG A 262 -8.66 13.61 2.14
CA ARG A 262 -8.69 14.51 3.30
C ARG A 262 -7.76 15.71 3.13
N ALA A 263 -6.57 15.53 2.52
CA ALA A 263 -5.68 16.64 2.17
C ALA A 263 -6.34 17.64 1.20
N ILE A 264 -6.97 17.12 0.14
CA ILE A 264 -7.70 17.90 -0.86
C ILE A 264 -8.83 18.70 -0.18
N ARG A 265 -9.57 18.05 0.72
CA ARG A 265 -10.62 18.68 1.52
C ARG A 265 -10.04 19.84 2.33
N ASP A 266 -9.11 19.55 3.22
CA ASP A 266 -8.66 20.52 4.20
C ASP A 266 -8.04 21.76 3.54
N PHE A 267 -7.19 21.56 2.53
CA PHE A 267 -6.62 22.65 1.74
C PHE A 267 -7.69 23.50 1.05
N THR A 268 -8.69 22.87 0.43
CA THR A 268 -9.73 23.59 -0.30
C THR A 268 -10.60 24.43 0.65
N ALA A 269 -10.92 23.92 1.85
CA ALA A 269 -11.62 24.70 2.87
C ALA A 269 -10.81 25.93 3.29
N GLU A 270 -9.54 25.74 3.62
CA GLU A 270 -8.64 26.81 4.04
C GLU A 270 -8.51 27.87 2.94
N TYR A 271 -8.20 27.47 1.71
CA TYR A 271 -8.07 28.37 0.57
C TYR A 271 -9.34 29.18 0.30
N LEU A 272 -10.53 28.57 0.38
CA LEU A 272 -11.80 29.28 0.16
C LEU A 272 -12.10 30.28 1.28
N ARG A 273 -11.71 30.00 2.53
CA ARG A 273 -11.83 30.94 3.66
C ARG A 273 -10.88 32.11 3.49
N GLU A 274 -9.60 31.85 3.27
CA GLU A 274 -8.56 32.88 3.14
C GLU A 274 -8.77 33.78 1.92
N SER A 275 -9.30 33.24 0.82
CA SER A 275 -9.62 34.03 -0.37
C SER A 275 -10.92 34.85 -0.26
N GLY A 276 -11.62 34.81 0.89
CA GLY A 276 -12.89 35.52 1.10
C GLY A 276 -14.06 34.94 0.30
N ARG A 277 -13.97 33.67 -0.13
CA ARG A 277 -14.94 33.00 -1.01
C ARG A 277 -15.80 31.96 -0.30
N ALA A 278 -15.64 31.80 1.00
CA ALA A 278 -16.37 30.79 1.79
C ALA A 278 -17.89 30.98 1.81
N THR A 279 -18.39 32.19 1.55
CA THR A 279 -19.83 32.52 1.46
C THR A 279 -20.36 32.49 0.03
N ASN A 280 -19.53 32.22 -0.97
CA ASN A 280 -19.98 32.14 -2.37
C ASN A 280 -20.77 30.84 -2.61
N PRO A 281 -22.05 30.90 -3.05
CA PRO A 281 -22.90 29.71 -3.18
C PRO A 281 -22.34 28.63 -4.11
N ILE A 282 -21.69 29.02 -5.23
CA ILE A 282 -21.09 28.08 -6.18
C ILE A 282 -19.92 27.33 -5.53
N LYS A 283 -19.13 28.04 -4.70
CA LYS A 283 -18.00 27.43 -3.98
C LYS A 283 -18.47 26.52 -2.86
N GLN A 284 -19.52 26.92 -2.14
CA GLN A 284 -20.16 26.08 -1.12
C GLN A 284 -20.75 24.80 -1.72
N GLN A 285 -21.40 24.89 -2.88
CA GLN A 285 -21.92 23.73 -3.58
C GLN A 285 -20.80 22.75 -3.96
N GLY A 286 -19.74 23.21 -4.63
CA GLY A 286 -18.65 22.30 -5.00
C GLY A 286 -17.90 21.75 -3.77
N TRP A 287 -17.80 22.52 -2.69
CA TRP A 287 -17.31 22.03 -1.41
C TRP A 287 -18.21 20.92 -0.83
N ALA A 288 -19.53 21.09 -0.89
CA ALA A 288 -20.48 20.07 -0.47
C ALA A 288 -20.36 18.79 -1.32
N GLU A 289 -20.24 18.92 -2.64
CA GLU A 289 -20.00 17.79 -3.56
C GLU A 289 -18.74 17.01 -3.17
N MET A 290 -17.63 17.70 -2.89
CA MET A 290 -16.39 17.07 -2.41
C MET A 290 -16.58 16.33 -1.08
N ASN A 291 -17.32 16.92 -0.14
CA ASN A 291 -17.59 16.28 1.15
C ASN A 291 -18.44 15.02 0.99
N LEU A 292 -19.44 15.02 0.10
CA LEU A 292 -20.24 13.82 -0.15
C LEU A 292 -19.38 12.66 -0.67
N VAL A 293 -18.46 12.94 -1.61
CA VAL A 293 -17.53 11.93 -2.13
C VAL A 293 -16.62 11.40 -1.01
N TYR A 294 -16.08 12.28 -0.18
CA TYR A 294 -15.24 11.88 0.96
C TYR A 294 -16.01 11.05 2.00
N GLU A 295 -17.19 11.49 2.43
CA GLU A 295 -17.97 10.77 3.45
C GLU A 295 -18.41 9.39 2.95
N GLN A 296 -18.72 9.24 1.65
CA GLN A 296 -18.99 7.94 1.04
C GLN A 296 -17.78 7.00 1.10
N ALA A 297 -16.61 7.47 0.66
CA ALA A 297 -15.38 6.68 0.69
C ALA A 297 -14.98 6.31 2.12
N GLN A 298 -14.97 7.29 3.02
CA GLN A 298 -14.62 7.11 4.42
C GLN A 298 -15.55 6.11 5.11
N ALA A 299 -16.88 6.26 4.97
CA ALA A 299 -17.84 5.35 5.58
C ALA A 299 -17.66 3.90 5.11
N LEU A 300 -17.40 3.68 3.82
CA LEU A 300 -17.14 2.34 3.28
C LEU A 300 -15.81 1.77 3.77
N CYS A 301 -14.72 2.55 3.75
CA CYS A 301 -13.42 2.11 4.25
C CYS A 301 -13.49 1.74 5.74
N TYR A 302 -14.10 2.58 6.57
CA TYR A 302 -14.23 2.32 8.01
C TYR A 302 -15.20 1.18 8.30
N ARG A 303 -16.21 0.96 7.45
CA ARG A 303 -17.03 -0.25 7.55
C ARG A 303 -16.18 -1.50 7.32
N ILE A 304 -15.31 -1.49 6.32
CA ILE A 304 -14.42 -2.62 6.02
C ILE A 304 -13.42 -2.89 7.14
N LEU A 305 -12.85 -1.86 7.76
CA LEU A 305 -11.95 -2.04 8.91
C LEU A 305 -12.60 -2.80 10.07
N GLY A 306 -13.93 -2.72 10.21
CA GLY A 306 -14.68 -3.55 11.17
C GLY A 306 -15.04 -4.95 10.68
N ASP A 307 -14.93 -5.22 9.38
CA ASP A 307 -15.25 -6.50 8.74
C ASP A 307 -14.00 -7.40 8.55
N VAL A 308 -12.77 -6.86 8.72
CA VAL A 308 -11.48 -7.57 8.54
C VAL A 308 -11.41 -8.84 9.37
N CYS A 309 -11.14 -9.97 8.71
CA CYS A 309 -10.93 -11.28 9.31
C CYS A 309 -10.31 -12.23 8.27
N VAL A 310 -9.84 -13.40 8.73
CA VAL A 310 -9.56 -14.55 7.86
C VAL A 310 -10.88 -15.15 7.37
N ASP A 311 -10.86 -15.75 6.18
CA ASP A 311 -11.98 -16.44 5.55
C ASP A 311 -13.29 -15.62 5.59
N PRO A 312 -13.27 -14.36 5.11
CA PRO A 312 -14.45 -13.51 5.15
C PRO A 312 -15.58 -14.06 4.27
N GLU A 313 -16.82 -13.88 4.72
CA GLU A 313 -18.00 -14.13 3.89
C GLU A 313 -17.91 -13.34 2.56
N PRO A 314 -18.41 -13.89 1.43
CA PRO A 314 -18.34 -13.23 0.13
C PRO A 314 -18.85 -11.79 0.13
N ALA A 315 -19.92 -11.49 0.87
CA ALA A 315 -20.49 -10.15 0.98
C ALA A 315 -19.49 -9.12 1.55
N LYS A 316 -18.59 -9.53 2.45
CA LYS A 316 -17.53 -8.65 2.98
C LYS A 316 -16.45 -8.39 1.93
N VAL A 317 -16.09 -9.41 1.13
CA VAL A 317 -15.13 -9.28 0.01
C VAL A 317 -15.70 -8.37 -1.09
N HIS A 318 -16.98 -8.50 -1.42
CA HIS A 318 -17.63 -7.60 -2.39
C HIS A 318 -17.62 -6.16 -1.88
N ARG A 319 -17.92 -5.96 -0.59
CA ARG A 319 -17.83 -4.64 0.03
C ARG A 319 -16.39 -4.08 -0.02
N ALA A 320 -15.38 -4.93 0.15
CA ALA A 320 -13.97 -4.55 0.05
C ALA A 320 -13.62 -4.04 -1.36
N TRP A 321 -14.05 -4.73 -2.41
CA TRP A 321 -13.91 -4.24 -3.80
C TRP A 321 -14.64 -2.92 -4.02
N ALA A 322 -15.88 -2.79 -3.53
CA ALA A 322 -16.66 -1.56 -3.68
C ALA A 322 -16.01 -0.37 -2.93
N SER A 323 -15.46 -0.61 -1.74
CA SER A 323 -14.73 0.39 -0.96
C SER A 323 -13.45 0.85 -1.67
N LEU A 324 -12.69 -0.08 -2.26
CA LEU A 324 -11.50 0.25 -3.04
C LEU A 324 -11.88 1.12 -4.25
N VAL A 325 -12.83 0.67 -5.06
CA VAL A 325 -13.27 1.43 -6.26
C VAL A 325 -13.76 2.82 -5.87
N THR A 326 -14.58 2.92 -4.83
CA THR A 326 -15.12 4.21 -4.36
C THR A 326 -14.01 5.18 -3.95
N THR A 327 -12.95 4.69 -3.31
CA THR A 327 -11.82 5.53 -2.89
C THR A 327 -10.94 5.92 -4.07
N MET A 328 -10.58 4.94 -4.92
CA MET A 328 -9.66 5.15 -6.04
C MET A 328 -10.26 6.01 -7.15
N GLU A 329 -11.56 5.96 -7.38
CA GLU A 329 -12.29 6.86 -8.31
C GLU A 329 -12.75 8.16 -7.63
N GLY A 330 -13.04 8.11 -6.33
CA GLY A 330 -13.44 9.27 -5.55
C GLY A 330 -12.34 10.32 -5.43
N ALA A 331 -11.09 9.89 -5.21
CA ALA A 331 -9.95 10.79 -5.11
C ALA A 331 -9.76 11.71 -6.35
N PRO A 332 -9.68 11.19 -7.60
CA PRO A 332 -9.55 12.05 -8.78
C PRO A 332 -10.81 12.87 -9.05
N ALA A 333 -12.01 12.37 -8.78
CA ALA A 333 -13.25 13.14 -8.90
C ALA A 333 -13.25 14.35 -7.93
N MET A 334 -12.85 14.12 -6.69
CA MET A 334 -12.74 15.16 -5.66
C MET A 334 -11.68 16.21 -6.02
N ALA A 335 -10.50 15.79 -6.48
CA ALA A 335 -9.44 16.69 -6.95
C ALA A 335 -9.91 17.55 -8.15
N THR A 336 -10.68 16.96 -9.08
CA THR A 336 -11.27 17.68 -10.22
C THR A 336 -12.20 18.79 -9.73
N THR A 337 -13.07 18.50 -8.76
CA THR A 337 -13.96 19.51 -8.17
C THR A 337 -13.18 20.59 -7.43
N ALA A 338 -12.11 20.22 -6.72
CA ALA A 338 -11.25 21.17 -6.01
C ALA A 338 -10.61 22.18 -6.96
N ILE A 339 -10.07 21.74 -8.12
CA ILE A 339 -9.54 22.64 -9.17
C ILE A 339 -10.62 23.63 -9.62
N ARG A 340 -11.83 23.14 -9.91
CA ARG A 340 -12.95 23.96 -10.39
C ARG A 340 -13.34 25.05 -9.39
N ILE A 341 -13.36 24.74 -8.09
CA ILE A 341 -13.76 25.72 -7.07
C ILE A 341 -12.61 26.62 -6.59
N CYS A 342 -11.37 26.14 -6.52
CA CYS A 342 -10.22 26.99 -6.19
C CYS A 342 -9.80 27.90 -7.37
N GLY A 343 -10.13 27.52 -8.60
CA GLY A 343 -9.85 28.27 -9.82
C GLY A 343 -8.39 28.14 -10.29
N GLY A 344 -8.02 28.90 -11.33
CA GLY A 344 -6.78 28.69 -12.07
C GLY A 344 -5.48 28.74 -11.26
N ARG A 345 -5.45 29.48 -10.14
CA ARG A 345 -4.28 29.53 -9.26
C ARG A 345 -3.94 28.17 -8.64
N SER A 346 -4.94 27.31 -8.43
CA SER A 346 -4.74 25.95 -7.90
C SER A 346 -4.04 25.01 -8.88
N MET A 347 -3.95 25.39 -10.16
CA MET A 347 -3.25 24.62 -11.21
C MET A 347 -1.78 25.02 -11.35
N LEU A 348 -1.34 26.08 -10.66
CA LEU A 348 0.05 26.54 -10.71
C LEU A 348 0.90 25.76 -9.72
N ARG A 349 2.12 25.40 -10.12
CA ARG A 349 3.12 24.82 -9.22
C ARG A 349 3.83 25.91 -8.41
N PRO A 350 4.12 25.70 -7.11
CA PRO A 350 3.64 24.57 -6.29
C PRO A 350 2.22 24.83 -5.76
N SER A 351 1.32 23.85 -5.92
CA SER A 351 0.00 23.84 -5.26
C SER A 351 -0.35 22.41 -4.87
N LEU A 352 -0.88 22.23 -3.66
CA LEU A 352 -1.34 20.91 -3.21
C LEU A 352 -2.40 20.33 -4.15
N ILE A 353 -3.29 21.16 -4.70
CA ILE A 353 -4.40 20.67 -5.53
C ILE A 353 -3.94 20.12 -6.86
N GLU A 354 -3.00 20.77 -7.57
CA GLU A 354 -2.48 20.22 -8.83
C GLU A 354 -1.66 18.95 -8.60
N GLN A 355 -0.87 18.91 -7.52
CA GLN A 355 -0.15 17.69 -7.14
C GLN A 355 -1.12 16.56 -6.79
N ALA A 356 -2.09 16.82 -5.92
CA ALA A 356 -3.09 15.83 -5.52
C ALA A 356 -3.95 15.35 -6.69
N TYR A 357 -4.24 16.20 -7.67
CA TYR A 357 -4.91 15.79 -8.91
C TYR A 357 -4.10 14.77 -9.69
N ARG A 358 -2.78 14.97 -9.82
CA ARG A 358 -1.87 14.03 -10.49
C ARG A 358 -1.71 12.75 -9.68
N ASP A 359 -1.47 12.86 -8.38
CA ASP A 359 -1.30 11.72 -7.47
C ASP A 359 -2.55 10.83 -7.43
N ALA A 360 -3.74 11.44 -7.36
CA ALA A 360 -5.02 10.72 -7.28
C ALA A 360 -5.31 9.84 -8.50
N ARG A 361 -4.76 10.16 -9.68
CA ARG A 361 -4.93 9.36 -10.90
C ARG A 361 -4.19 8.04 -10.86
N CYS A 362 -3.16 7.91 -10.03
CA CYS A 362 -2.37 6.70 -9.93
C CYS A 362 -3.12 5.55 -9.24
N GLY A 363 -4.12 5.85 -8.40
CA GLY A 363 -4.77 4.85 -7.54
C GLY A 363 -5.53 3.77 -8.30
N ALA A 364 -6.25 4.15 -9.35
CA ALA A 364 -7.08 3.23 -10.12
C ALA A 364 -6.28 2.10 -10.81
N ALA A 365 -5.02 2.36 -11.15
CA ALA A 365 -4.15 1.43 -11.84
C ALA A 365 -3.35 0.50 -10.91
N MET A 366 -3.51 0.63 -9.58
CA MET A 366 -2.73 -0.14 -8.62
C MET A 366 -3.17 -1.61 -8.61
N LEU A 367 -2.24 -2.51 -8.90
CA LEU A 367 -2.44 -3.96 -8.81
C LEU A 367 -2.12 -4.48 -7.40
N PRO A 368 -2.69 -5.62 -6.98
CA PRO A 368 -3.48 -6.58 -7.78
C PRO A 368 -4.99 -6.28 -7.84
N TRP A 369 -5.49 -5.30 -7.08
CA TRP A 369 -6.88 -4.85 -7.16
C TRP A 369 -6.96 -3.48 -7.84
N SER A 370 -6.82 -3.47 -9.16
CA SER A 370 -7.14 -2.26 -9.94
C SER A 370 -8.64 -2.03 -9.93
N VAL A 371 -9.07 -0.82 -10.31
CA VAL A 371 -10.50 -0.50 -10.41
C VAL A 371 -11.20 -1.46 -11.38
N GLU A 372 -10.61 -1.74 -12.54
CA GLU A 372 -11.17 -2.65 -13.54
C GLU A 372 -11.31 -4.07 -13.00
N VAL A 373 -10.28 -4.58 -12.32
CA VAL A 373 -10.31 -5.93 -11.71
C VAL A 373 -11.40 -6.00 -10.65
N CYS A 374 -11.55 -4.98 -9.80
CA CYS A 374 -12.60 -4.95 -8.79
C CYS A 374 -14.00 -4.85 -9.40
N LEU A 375 -14.19 -4.03 -10.44
CA LEU A 375 -15.47 -3.90 -11.15
C LEU A 375 -15.86 -5.19 -11.87
N GLU A 376 -14.91 -5.85 -12.54
CA GLU A 376 -15.12 -7.16 -13.17
C GLU A 376 -15.59 -8.18 -12.12
N ARG A 377 -14.87 -8.28 -11.00
CA ARG A 377 -15.19 -9.23 -9.91
C ARG A 377 -16.55 -8.92 -9.27
N LEU A 378 -16.86 -7.66 -9.02
CA LEU A 378 -18.16 -7.23 -8.51
C LEU A 378 -19.29 -7.60 -9.46
N GLY A 379 -19.13 -7.33 -10.76
CA GLY A 379 -20.10 -7.67 -11.79
C GLY A 379 -20.32 -9.18 -11.91
N ALA A 380 -19.22 -9.94 -12.00
CA ALA A 380 -19.27 -11.39 -12.09
C ALA A 380 -19.91 -12.03 -10.86
N ALA A 381 -19.49 -11.64 -9.66
CA ALA A 381 -20.01 -12.23 -8.42
C ALA A 381 -21.44 -11.78 -8.09
N GLY A 382 -21.85 -10.58 -8.51
CA GLY A 382 -23.20 -10.07 -8.28
C GLY A 382 -24.26 -10.63 -9.24
N LEU A 383 -23.85 -11.12 -10.41
CA LEU A 383 -24.75 -11.65 -11.45
C LEU A 383 -24.67 -13.18 -11.62
N ALA A 384 -23.73 -13.84 -10.95
CA ALA A 384 -23.63 -15.30 -10.99
C ALA A 384 -24.95 -15.95 -10.54
N ASP A 385 -25.41 -16.96 -11.27
CA ASP A 385 -26.57 -17.74 -10.88
C ASP A 385 -26.27 -18.48 -9.56
N PRO A 386 -27.06 -18.27 -8.49
CA PRO A 386 -26.90 -19.01 -7.25
C PRO A 386 -26.87 -20.53 -7.43
N ALA A 387 -27.49 -21.07 -8.48
CA ALA A 387 -27.55 -22.50 -8.78
C ALA A 387 -26.26 -23.08 -9.39
N GLU A 388 -25.42 -22.28 -10.04
CA GLU A 388 -24.19 -22.76 -10.70
C GLU A 388 -22.96 -22.78 -9.76
N GLY A 389 -22.99 -21.99 -8.67
CA GLY A 389 -21.88 -21.83 -7.73
C GLY A 389 -21.63 -22.99 -6.76
N ALA A 390 -22.52 -23.99 -6.69
CA ALA A 390 -22.36 -25.17 -5.83
C ALA A 390 -21.54 -26.31 -6.46
N SER A 391 -21.01 -26.11 -7.68
CA SER A 391 -20.41 -27.17 -8.51
C SER A 391 -19.03 -26.86 -9.07
N ARG A 392 -18.32 -25.84 -8.57
CA ARG A 392 -16.94 -25.53 -9.00
C ARG A 392 -16.00 -25.34 -7.83
#